data_AF-A0A397CTE7-F1
#
_entry.id   AF-A0A397CTE7-F1
#
_cell.length_a   1.000
_cell.length_b   1.000
_cell.length_c   1.000
_cell.angle_alpha   90.00
_cell.angle_beta   90.00
_cell.angle_gamma   90.00
#
_symmetry.space_group_name_H-M   'P 1'
#
loop_
_entity.id
_entity.type
_entity.pdbx_description
1 polymer ?
#
loop_
_entity_poly.entity_id
_entity_poly.type
_entity_poly.pdbx_seq_one_letter_code
_entity_poly.pdbx_strand_id
1 'polypeptide(L)' 'FLLPPQKMEVQALKARGGKSKVAGVILVVTFVVCVSFTVTTSIMSIFPLTKCYRVAGGNGVLDPKTGKCPVK' A
#
# COMPACT_ATOMS: atom_id res chain seq x y z
N PHE A 1 -2.64 17.70 32.22
CA PHE A 1 -1.26 18.07 32.59
C PHE A 1 -0.38 16.81 32.58
N LEU A 2 -0.21 16.17 31.42
CA LEU A 2 0.32 14.80 31.34
C LEU A 2 1.39 14.63 30.25
N LEU A 3 2.10 15.69 29.88
CA LEU A 3 3.35 15.55 29.14
C LEU A 3 4.48 15.96 30.08
N PRO A 4 5.47 15.08 30.35
CA PRO A 4 6.71 15.46 31.02
C PRO A 4 7.37 16.63 30.24
N PRO A 5 8.33 17.37 30.82
CA PRO A 5 9.04 18.47 30.16
C PRO A 5 9.85 17.96 28.94
N GLN A 6 9.13 17.70 27.86
CA GLN A 6 9.65 17.33 26.56
C GLN A 6 9.95 18.62 25.81
N LYS A 7 11.05 18.61 25.03
CA LYS A 7 11.62 19.75 24.29
C LYS A 7 10.56 20.81 23.95
N MET A 8 10.78 22.05 24.40
CA MET A 8 9.84 23.18 24.24
C MET A 8 9.34 23.35 22.79
N GLU A 9 10.19 23.03 21.81
CA GLU A 9 9.85 23.06 20.39
C GLU A 9 8.76 22.04 20.02
N VAL A 10 8.77 20.85 20.61
CA VAL A 10 7.75 19.81 20.41
C VAL A 10 6.43 20.23 21.06
N GLN A 11 6.47 20.95 22.17
CA GLN A 11 5.27 21.55 22.78
C GLN A 11 4.69 22.67 21.90
N ALA A 12 5.55 23.53 21.34
CA ALA A 12 5.14 24.57 20.40
C ALA A 12 4.53 23.96 19.12
N LEU A 13 5.14 22.91 18.58
CA LEU A 13 4.60 22.12 17.45
C LEU A 13 3.32 21.37 17.81
N LYS A 14 3.11 20.94 19.05
CA LYS A 14 1.84 20.30 19.45
C LYS A 14 0.71 21.31 19.63
N ALA A 15 1.04 22.50 20.16
CA ALA A 15 0.09 23.59 20.39
C ALA A 15 -0.28 24.31 19.09
N ARG A 16 0.69 24.54 18.19
CA ARG A 16 0.53 25.28 16.92
C ARG A 16 0.50 24.38 15.68
N GLY A 17 0.81 23.09 15.84
CA GLY A 17 0.86 22.14 14.73
C GLY A 17 -0.46 22.05 14.01
N GLY A 18 -0.41 22.25 12.70
CA GLY A 18 -1.56 22.21 11.82
C GLY A 18 -2.22 20.83 11.85
N LYS A 19 -3.53 20.81 12.12
CA LYS A 19 -4.37 19.63 11.93
C LYS A 19 -5.10 19.79 10.60
N SER A 20 -4.63 19.12 9.56
CA SER A 20 -5.29 19.14 8.25
C SER A 20 -6.14 17.88 8.07
N LYS A 21 -7.47 18.06 8.08
CA LYS A 21 -8.41 16.98 7.78
C LYS A 21 -8.17 16.41 6.39
N VAL A 22 -7.85 17.26 5.42
CA VAL A 22 -7.56 16.86 4.03
C VAL A 22 -6.31 15.98 3.96
N ALA A 23 -5.22 16.39 4.61
CA ALA A 23 -4.00 15.58 4.63
C ALA A 23 -4.23 14.22 5.32
N GLY A 24 -5.02 14.21 6.41
CA GLY A 24 -5.42 12.96 7.08
C GLY A 24 -6.22 12.03 6.16
N VAL A 25 -7.20 12.56 5.43
CA VAL A 25 -8.00 11.78 4.47
C VAL A 25 -7.12 11.21 3.36
N ILE A 26 -6.25 12.02 2.76
CA ILE A 26 -5.32 11.57 1.70
C ILE A 26 -4.43 10.44 2.20
N LEU A 27 -3.90 10.56 3.42
CA LEU A 27 -3.04 9.54 4.03
C LEU A 27 -3.80 8.23 4.22
N VAL A 28 -5.01 8.26 4.79
CA VAL A 28 -5.83 7.07 5.01
C VAL A 28 -6.20 6.40 3.68
N VAL A 29 -6.63 7.17 2.68
CA VAL A 29 -6.97 6.65 1.35
C VAL A 29 -5.75 5.99 0.70
N THR A 30 -4.60 6.67 0.71
CA THR A 30 -3.35 6.12 0.13
C THR A 30 -2.94 4.83 0.84
N PHE A 31 -3.04 4.79 2.17
CA PHE A 31 -2.72 3.60 2.95
C PHE A 31 -3.62 2.41 2.60
N VAL A 32 -4.95 2.61 2.52
CA VAL A 32 -5.90 1.56 2.15
C VAL A 32 -5.63 1.04 0.73
N VAL A 33 -5.33 1.94 -0.22
CA VAL A 33 -4.96 1.57 -1.60
C VAL A 33 -3.68 0.74 -1.60
N CYS A 34 -2.63 1.17 -0.91
CA CYS A 34 -1.37 0.41 -0.83
C CYS A 34 -1.57 -0.98 -0.22
N VAL A 35 -2.35 -1.09 0.87
CA VAL A 35 -2.61 -2.37 1.53
C VAL A 35 -3.39 -3.30 0.61
N SER A 36 -4.47 -2.82 0.00
CA SER A 36 -5.28 -3.63 -0.93
C SER A 36 -4.47 -4.09 -2.14
N PHE A 37 -3.63 -3.22 -2.71
CA PHE A 37 -2.72 -3.57 -3.81
C PHE A 37 -1.69 -4.62 -3.40
N THR A 38 -1.10 -4.47 -2.21
CA THR A 38 -0.11 -5.42 -1.69
C THR A 38 -0.74 -6.79 -1.48
N VAL A 39 -1.89 -6.86 -0.80
CA VAL A 39 -2.61 -8.12 -0.55
C VAL A 39 -3.00 -8.79 -1.87
N THR A 40 -3.56 -8.03 -2.82
CA THR A 40 -3.95 -8.57 -4.13
C THR A 40 -2.74 -9.13 -4.87
N THR A 41 -1.64 -8.39 -4.90
CA THR A 41 -0.39 -8.81 -5.56
C THR A 41 0.18 -10.08 -4.91
N SER A 42 0.16 -10.17 -3.57
CA SER A 42 0.58 -11.37 -2.85
C SER A 42 -0.31 -12.57 -3.15
N ILE A 43 -1.62 -12.40 -3.32
CA ILE A 43 -2.51 -13.51 -3.71
C ILE A 43 -2.22 -13.91 -5.16
N MET A 44 -2.05 -12.94 -6.07
CA MET A 44 -1.78 -13.21 -7.47
C MET A 44 -0.47 -13.97 -7.69
N SER A 45 0.54 -13.74 -6.84
CA SER A 45 1.83 -14.45 -6.87
C SER A 45 1.73 -15.88 -6.32
N ILE A 46 0.65 -16.26 -5.64
CA ILE A 46 0.39 -17.61 -5.14
C ILE A 46 -0.52 -18.39 -6.10
N PHE A 47 -1.42 -17.73 -6.83
CA PHE A 47 -2.36 -18.40 -7.73
C PHE A 47 -1.75 -18.73 -9.11
N PRO A 48 -1.72 -20.01 -9.54
CA PRO A 48 -1.06 -20.44 -10.79
C PRO A 48 -1.59 -19.73 -12.04
N LEU A 49 -2.88 -19.37 -12.05
CA LEU A 49 -3.56 -18.67 -13.14
C LEU A 49 -3.20 -17.18 -13.25
N THR A 50 -2.55 -16.60 -12.24
CA THR A 50 -2.22 -15.16 -12.18
C THR A 50 -0.74 -14.90 -11.91
N LYS A 51 0.07 -15.91 -11.59
CA LYS A 51 1.51 -15.74 -11.32
C LYS A 51 2.31 -15.22 -12.50
N CYS A 52 1.85 -15.44 -13.72
CA CYS A 52 2.60 -15.02 -14.90
C CYS A 52 2.55 -13.49 -15.12
N TYR A 53 1.59 -12.78 -14.52
CA TYR A 53 1.49 -11.34 -14.68
C TYR A 53 2.69 -10.62 -14.06
N ARG A 54 3.23 -9.59 -14.74
CA ARG A 54 4.41 -8.84 -14.24
C ARG A 54 4.16 -8.18 -12.90
N VAL A 55 2.92 -7.73 -12.66
CA VAL A 55 2.51 -7.16 -11.36
C VAL A 55 2.66 -8.16 -10.22
N ALA A 56 2.50 -9.45 -10.48
CA ALA A 56 2.67 -10.54 -9.52
C ALA A 56 4.12 -11.06 -9.43
N GLY A 57 5.06 -10.42 -10.14
CA GLY A 57 6.47 -10.83 -10.21
C GLY A 57 6.79 -11.86 -11.31
N GLY A 58 5.85 -12.16 -12.21
CA GLY A 58 6.04 -13.11 -13.29
C GLY A 58 6.68 -12.56 -14.56
N ASN A 59 7.02 -13.45 -15.50
CA ASN A 59 7.70 -13.12 -16.76
C ASN A 59 6.80 -12.42 -17.80
N GLY A 60 5.49 -12.32 -17.57
CA GLY A 60 4.55 -11.69 -18.51
C GLY A 60 4.22 -12.52 -19.75
N VAL A 61 4.66 -13.78 -19.81
CA VAL A 61 4.40 -14.66 -20.95
C VAL A 61 3.03 -15.33 -20.76
N LEU A 62 2.11 -15.03 -21.67
CA LEU A 62 0.77 -15.64 -21.75
C LEU A 62 0.78 -16.76 -22.80
N ASP A 63 -0.09 -17.76 -22.61
CA ASP A 63 -0.26 -18.84 -23.57
C ASP A 63 -0.84 -18.28 -24.89
N PRO A 64 -0.17 -18.48 -26.05
CA PRO A 64 -0.60 -17.91 -27.33
C PRO A 64 -1.91 -18.50 -27.87
N LYS A 65 -2.40 -19.60 -27.30
CA LYS A 65 -3.65 -20.28 -27.69
C LYS A 65 -4.86 -19.81 -26.90
N THR A 66 -4.68 -19.46 -25.63
CA THR A 66 -5.77 -19.17 -24.68
C THR A 66 -5.70 -17.76 -24.08
N GLY A 67 -4.57 -17.05 -24.24
CA GLY A 67 -4.35 -15.72 -23.68
C GLY A 67 -4.28 -15.69 -22.14
N LYS A 68 -4.18 -16.85 -21.49
CA LYS A 68 -4.15 -17.00 -20.01
C LYS A 68 -2.72 -17.33 -19.54
N CYS A 69 -2.48 -17.24 -18.23
CA CYS A 69 -1.22 -17.75 -17.68
C CYS A 69 -1.08 -19.26 -17.95
N PRO A 70 0.11 -19.71 -18.38
CA PRO A 70 0.38 -21.13 -18.56
C PRO A 70 0.30 -21.84 -17.22
N VAL A 71 -0.57 -22.84 -17.12
CA VAL A 71 -0.69 -23.71 -15.95
C VAL A 71 0.32 -24.83 -16.14
N LYS A 72 1.48 -24.70 -15.51
CA LYS A 72 2.47 -25.78 -15.46
C LYS A 72 2.24 -26.65 -14.24
#